data_AF-A0A7X5DY39-F1
#
_entry.id   AF-A0A7X5DY39-F1
#
_cell.length_a   1.000
_cell.length_b   1.000
_cell.length_c   1.000
_cell.angle_alpha   90.00
_cell.angle_beta   90.00
_cell.angle_gamma   90.00
#
_symmetry.space_group_name_H-M   'P 1'
#
loop_
_entity.id
_entity.type
_entity.pdbx_description
1 polymer ?
#
loop_
_entity_poly.entity_id
_entity_poly.type
_entity_poly.pdbx_seq_one_letter_code
_entity_poly.pdbx_strand_id
1 'polypeptide(L)' 'MARNKYPGRCYCCGTWTPPGYGHFERHAGHWRIKCVKCASGRVLTDKDPGVKWAQRAVKEAHDA' A
#
# COMPACT_ATOMS: atom_id res chain seq x y z
N MET A 1 -7.45 -5.55 -6.84
CA MET A 1 -6.05 -5.24 -6.48
C MET A 1 -5.88 -5.33 -4.97
N ALA A 2 -4.98 -6.19 -4.49
CA ALA A 2 -4.70 -6.32 -3.06
C ALA A 2 -4.05 -5.02 -2.53
N ARG A 3 -4.36 -4.66 -1.28
CA ARG A 3 -3.71 -3.55 -0.58
C ARG A 3 -2.30 -3.94 -0.18
N ASN A 4 -1.39 -2.97 -0.20
CA ASN A 4 -0.03 -3.24 0.22
C ASN A 4 0.02 -3.48 1.75
N LYS A 5 0.33 -4.71 2.16
CA LYS A 5 0.63 -5.00 3.56
C LYS A 5 2.01 -4.46 3.97
N TYR A 6 2.97 -4.47 3.04
CA TYR A 6 4.31 -3.94 3.27
C TYR A 6 4.48 -2.55 2.63
N PRO A 7 5.21 -1.64 3.27
CA PRO A 7 5.49 -0.34 2.71
C PRO A 7 6.49 -0.44 1.55
N GLY A 8 6.51 0.58 0.70
CA GLY A 8 7.55 0.72 -0.31
C GLY A 8 7.31 1.90 -1.23
N ARG A 9 8.18 2.09 -2.23
CA ARG A 9 8.08 3.23 -3.14
C ARG A 9 7.10 2.95 -4.27
N CYS A 10 6.30 3.96 -4.60
CA CYS A 10 5.46 3.89 -5.78
C CYS A 10 6.30 3.92 -7.05
N TYR A 11 6.10 2.95 -7.94
CA TYR A 11 6.84 2.93 -9.20
C TYR A 11 6.45 4.05 -10.18
N CYS A 12 5.27 4.68 -10.01
CA CYS A 12 4.83 5.79 -10.87
C CYS A 12 5.37 7.15 -10.42
N CYS A 13 5.25 7.48 -9.13
CA CYS A 13 5.57 8.83 -8.62
C CYS A 13 6.78 8.87 -7.69
N GLY A 14 7.39 7.72 -7.37
CA GLY A 14 8.55 7.60 -6.48
C GLY A 14 8.26 7.81 -4.99
N THR A 15 7.07 8.30 -4.63
CA THR A 15 6.70 8.59 -3.24
C THR A 15 6.68 7.33 -2.39
N TRP A 16 7.15 7.46 -1.14
CA TRP A 16 7.01 6.42 -0.13
C TRP A 16 5.55 6.15 0.17
N THR A 17 5.13 4.90 0.05
CA THR A 17 3.76 4.46 0.26
C THR A 17 3.69 3.59 1.52
N PRO A 18 3.08 4.09 2.60
CA PRO A 18 2.88 3.31 3.82
C PRO A 18 1.95 2.11 3.58
N PRO A 19 1.89 1.14 4.51
CA PRO A 19 0.97 0.01 4.45
C PRO A 19 -0.49 0.49 4.29
N GLY A 20 -1.21 -0.06 3.32
CA GLY A 20 -2.61 0.26 3.04
C GLY A 20 -2.85 1.40 2.04
N TYR A 21 -1.85 2.26 1.79
CA TYR A 21 -1.98 3.43 0.88
C TYR A 21 -1.65 3.12 -0.58
N GLY A 22 -1.31 1.87 -0.87
CA GLY A 22 -0.94 1.40 -2.20
C GLY A 22 -1.59 0.07 -2.57
N HIS A 23 -1.32 -0.32 -3.81
CA HIS A 23 -1.67 -1.59 -4.39
C HIS A 23 -0.42 -2.37 -4.75
N PHE A 24 -0.44 -3.67 -4.46
CA PHE A 24 0.56 -4.58 -5.00
C PHE A 24 0.20 -4.96 -6.44
N GLU A 25 1.20 -4.91 -7.29
CA GLU A 25 1.12 -5.28 -8.69
C GLU A 25 2.28 -6.21 -9.02
N ARG A 26 2.02 -7.31 -9.74
CA ARG A 26 3.09 -8.17 -10.26
C ARG A 26 3.54 -7.64 -11.61
N HIS A 27 4.85 -7.51 -11.79
CA HIS A 27 5.45 -7.14 -13.06
C HIS A 27 6.75 -7.90 -13.24
N ALA A 28 6.95 -8.57 -14.39
CA ALA A 28 8.19 -9.28 -14.72
C ALA A 28 8.80 -10.10 -13.55
N GLY A 29 7.96 -10.90 -12.87
CA GLY A 29 8.40 -11.77 -11.76
C GLY A 29 8.62 -11.09 -10.41
N HIS A 30 8.55 -9.75 -10.32
CA HIS A 30 8.71 -9.02 -9.07
C HIS A 30 7.42 -8.30 -8.65
N TRP A 31 7.34 -7.99 -7.35
CA TRP A 31 6.27 -7.18 -6.80
C TRP A 31 6.66 -5.71 -6.84
N ARG A 32 5.74 -4.88 -7.33
CA ARG A 32 5.86 -3.42 -7.30
C ARG A 32 4.66 -2.81 -6.60
N ILE A 33 4.83 -1.59 -6.08
CA ILE A 33 3.77 -0.85 -5.40
C ILE A 33 3.31 0.30 -6.27
N LYS A 34 2.00 0.44 -6.45
CA LYS A 34 1.37 1.65 -7.02
C LYS A 34 0.61 2.39 -5.95
N CYS A 35 0.88 3.69 -5.77
CA CYS A 35 0.15 4.53 -4.84
C CYS A 35 -1.32 4.66 -5.26
N VAL A 36 -2.26 4.78 -4.33
CA VAL A 36 -3.70 4.84 -4.70
C VAL A 36 -4.04 6.12 -5.44
N LYS A 37 -3.38 7.21 -5.10
CA LYS A 37 -3.47 8.46 -5.86
C LYS A 37 -3.05 8.24 -7.32
N CYS A 38 -2.03 7.43 -7.57
CA CYS A 38 -1.52 7.10 -8.90
C CYS A 38 -2.42 6.09 -9.63
N ALA A 39 -3.06 5.19 -8.88
CA ALA A 39 -3.90 4.13 -9.43
C ALA A 39 -5.34 4.60 -9.73
N SER A 40 -5.89 5.49 -8.90
CA SER A 40 -7.31 5.88 -8.94
C SER A 40 -7.54 7.38 -8.76
N GLY A 41 -6.51 8.22 -8.62
CA GLY A 41 -6.66 9.66 -8.36
C GLY A 41 -7.12 10.01 -6.93
N ARG A 42 -7.56 9.03 -6.15
CA ARG A 42 -8.12 9.24 -4.80
C ARG A 42 -7.04 9.49 -3.76
N VAL A 43 -7.28 10.47 -2.90
CA VAL A 43 -6.51 10.69 -1.67
C VAL A 43 -7.16 9.87 -0.57
N LEU A 44 -6.41 8.93 0.00
CA LEU A 44 -6.88 8.12 1.12
C LEU A 44 -6.61 8.82 2.44
N THR A 45 -7.43 8.49 3.43
CA THR A 45 -7.30 8.91 4.81
C THR A 45 -7.06 7.71 5.71
N ASP A 46 -6.60 7.94 6.92
CA ASP A 46 -6.35 6.88 7.91
C ASP A 46 -7.64 6.15 8.32
N LYS A 47 -8.80 6.73 8.00
CA LYS A 47 -10.11 6.16 8.29
C LYS A 47 -10.53 5.09 7.30
N ASP A 48 -9.89 5.02 6.13
CA ASP A 48 -10.23 4.08 5.07
C ASP A 48 -10.10 2.62 5.56
N PRO A 49 -11.12 1.75 5.32
CA PRO A 49 -11.09 0.36 5.78
C PRO A 49 -9.85 -0.41 5.32
N GLY A 50 -9.39 -0.15 4.09
CA GLY A 50 -8.19 -0.78 3.54
C GLY A 50 -6.88 -0.31 4.20
N VAL A 51 -6.85 0.94 4.70
CA VAL A 51 -5.72 1.48 5.45
C VAL A 51 -5.69 0.89 6.85
N LYS A 52 -6.83 0.92 7.56
CA LYS A 52 -6.97 0.34 8.90
C LYS A 52 -6.55 -1.12 8.96
N TRP A 53 -7.01 -1.92 7.99
CA TRP A 53 -6.64 -3.34 7.91
C TRP A 53 -5.13 -3.51 7.76
N ALA A 54 -4.50 -2.76 6.85
CA ALA A 54 -3.06 -2.90 6.60
C ALA A 54 -2.22 -2.44 7.78
N GLN A 55 -2.60 -1.34 8.44
CA GLN A 55 -1.93 -0.86 9.65
C GLN A 55 -2.05 -1.86 10.79
N ARG A 56 -3.23 -2.44 10.99
CA ARG A 56 -3.43 -3.51 11.99
C ARG A 56 -2.56 -4.73 11.68
N ALA A 57 -2.53 -5.16 10.42
CA ALA A 57 -1.74 -6.32 10.00
C ALA A 57 -0.23 -6.11 10.13
N VAL A 58 0.25 -4.86 10.09
CA VAL A 58 1.64 -4.50 10.37
C VAL A 58 1.91 -4.47 11.87
N LYS A 59 0.98 -3.92 12.66
CA LYS A 59 1.08 -3.94 14.13
C LYS A 59 1.14 -5.37 14.67
N GLU A 60 0.25 -6.24 14.21
CA GLU A 60 0.23 -7.66 14.56
C GLU A 60 1.51 -8.39 14.14
N ALA A 61 2.19 -7.97 13.06
CA ALA A 61 3.45 -8.56 12.63
C ALA A 61 4.68 -8.02 13.38
N HIS A 62 4.58 -6.85 14.02
CA HIS A 62 5.64 -6.29 14.86
C HIS A 62 5.57 -6.83 16.29
N ASP A 63 4.36 -7.08 16.78
CA ASP A 63 4.09 -7.57 18.14
C ASP A 63 4.21 -9.11 18.27
N ALA A 64 4.64 -9.81 17.22
CA ALA A 64 4.81 -11.27 17.13
C ALA A 64 6.28 -11.67 16.97
#